data_AF-A0AAV5FBT3-F1
#
_entry.id   AF-A0AAV5FBT3-F1
#
_cell.length_a   1.000
_cell.length_b   1.000
_cell.length_c   1.000
_cell.angle_alpha   90.00
_cell.angle_beta   90.00
_cell.angle_gamma   90.00
#
_symmetry.space_group_name_H-M   'P 1'
#
loop_
_entity.id
_entity.type
_entity.pdbx_description
1 polymer ?
#
loop_
_entity_poly.entity_id
_entity_poly.type
_entity_poly.pdbx_seq_one_letter_code
_entity_poly.pdbx_strand_id
1 'polypeptide(L)'
;MLSVDRLINYFEQFSQVLHVLELYRKIYEEFLAVPVSKGMKTEMEKFAGGLYTTSVEAFIPNTGRGIQGATSHCLGQNFAKMFDITYENEKGSKEMVWQNSWAYTTRSVSLTFLYYKWNHVGVMVMTHGDDKGLVLPPRVAPVQVIVIPVPYKDADTTAIKGACESTVYTLNQSGIRADLDIRENYSPGWKYSHWEMKGVPLRIEIGPKDLANKQVRMVRRDNGAKIDVPVINLVEEVRSILDGIQENLFNTAREKRDACIEVIKTWDEFLAALNNKKLILAPWCDEEEVEKDVKARTKGELGAAKTLCTPFDQPELTEGTLCFASGKPAKKWSFWGRSY
;
A
#
# COMPACT_ATOMS: atom_id res chain seq x y z
N MET A 1 -5.58 0.98 -29.79
CA MET A 1 -4.52 1.41 -30.72
C MET A 1 -4.12 2.82 -30.29
N LEU A 2 -2.98 2.98 -29.63
CA LEU A 2 -2.49 4.29 -29.18
C LEU A 2 -1.95 5.03 -30.41
N SER A 3 -2.45 6.21 -30.74
CA SER A 3 -1.97 7.00 -31.87
C SER A 3 -0.53 7.47 -31.61
N VAL A 4 0.28 7.50 -32.68
CA VAL A 4 1.70 7.87 -32.67
C VAL A 4 1.92 9.31 -32.17
N ASP A 5 0.89 10.15 -32.25
CA ASP A 5 0.95 11.57 -31.87
C ASP A 5 1.24 11.82 -30.38
N ARG A 6 0.95 10.87 -29.49
CA ARG A 6 1.18 11.02 -28.02
C ARG A 6 2.65 10.88 -27.58
N LEU A 7 3.57 10.61 -28.51
CA LEU A 7 5.00 10.41 -28.23
C LEU A 7 5.85 11.67 -28.50
N ILE A 8 5.20 12.79 -28.86
CA ILE A 8 5.85 13.91 -29.55
C ILE A 8 6.14 15.10 -28.60
N ASN A 9 5.34 15.32 -27.54
CA ASN A 9 5.39 16.59 -26.78
C ASN A 9 5.72 16.43 -25.28
N TYR A 10 6.77 17.12 -24.80
CA TYR A 10 7.27 17.11 -23.41
C TYR A 10 6.16 17.19 -22.34
N PHE A 11 5.17 18.07 -22.55
CA PHE A 11 4.06 18.24 -21.60
C PHE A 11 3.18 17.00 -21.48
N GLU A 12 3.00 16.24 -22.57
CA GLU A 12 2.21 15.01 -22.57
C GLU A 12 2.97 13.87 -21.90
N GLN A 13 4.29 13.77 -22.08
CA GLN A 13 5.07 12.75 -21.35
C GLN A 13 5.12 13.04 -19.85
N PHE A 14 5.22 14.31 -19.45
CA PHE A 14 5.13 14.71 -18.06
C PHE A 14 3.76 14.32 -17.47
N SER A 15 2.69 14.59 -18.20
CA SER A 15 1.33 14.19 -17.82
C SER A 15 1.18 12.66 -17.68
N GLN A 16 1.76 11.88 -18.59
CA GLN A 16 1.72 10.41 -18.52
C GLN A 16 2.46 9.87 -17.28
N VAL A 17 3.63 10.41 -16.95
CA VAL A 17 4.40 9.98 -15.76
C VAL A 17 3.59 10.20 -14.49
N LEU A 18 2.97 11.36 -14.34
CA LEU A 18 2.12 11.68 -13.20
C LEU A 18 0.81 10.89 -13.20
N HIS A 19 0.22 10.62 -14.36
CA HIS A 19 -0.96 9.78 -14.48
C HIS A 19 -0.70 8.36 -13.98
N VAL A 20 0.40 7.73 -14.41
CA VAL A 20 0.80 6.40 -13.94
C VAL A 20 1.12 6.41 -12.44
N LEU A 21 1.77 7.47 -11.95
CA LEU A 21 2.02 7.63 -10.52
C LEU A 21 0.73 7.72 -9.70
N GLU A 22 -0.29 8.40 -10.22
CA GLU A 22 -1.61 8.45 -9.60
C GLU A 22 -2.29 7.08 -9.60
N LEU A 23 -2.17 6.29 -10.67
CA LEU A 23 -2.64 4.90 -10.68
C LEU A 23 -1.94 4.07 -9.60
N TYR A 24 -0.63 4.28 -9.38
CA TYR A 24 0.08 3.62 -8.29
C TYR A 24 -0.45 4.05 -6.92
N ARG A 25 -0.69 5.34 -6.69
CA ARG A 25 -1.36 5.80 -5.45
C ARG A 25 -2.70 5.09 -5.27
N LYS A 26 -3.54 5.04 -6.30
CA LYS A 26 -4.84 4.35 -6.25
C LYS A 26 -4.71 2.88 -5.88
N ILE A 27 -3.77 2.16 -6.48
CA ILE A 27 -3.54 0.75 -6.15
C ILE A 27 -3.18 0.59 -4.67
N TYR A 28 -2.26 1.41 -4.16
CA TYR A 28 -1.85 1.33 -2.75
C TYR A 28 -2.96 1.74 -1.78
N GLU A 29 -3.57 2.91 -1.98
CA GLU A 29 -4.51 3.47 -1.02
C GLU A 29 -5.91 2.86 -1.16
N GLU A 30 -6.42 2.75 -2.39
CA GLU A 30 -7.79 2.32 -2.63
C GLU A 30 -7.93 0.80 -2.62
N PHE A 31 -6.94 0.02 -3.07
CA PHE A 31 -7.03 -1.44 -3.08
C PHE A 31 -6.31 -2.07 -1.88
N LEU A 32 -5.08 -1.66 -1.60
CA LEU A 32 -4.27 -2.25 -0.52
C LEU A 32 -4.50 -1.58 0.85
N ALA A 33 -5.25 -0.48 0.92
CA ALA A 33 -5.43 0.31 2.15
C ALA A 33 -4.09 0.76 2.77
N VAL A 34 -3.06 0.97 1.96
CA VAL A 34 -1.73 1.41 2.41
C VAL A 34 -1.53 2.88 2.03
N PRO A 35 -1.29 3.79 3.00
CA PRO A 35 -1.00 5.19 2.71
C PRO A 35 0.39 5.33 2.07
N VAL A 36 0.48 6.14 1.01
CA VAL A 36 1.75 6.40 0.32
C VAL A 36 1.97 7.89 0.11
N SER A 37 3.24 8.28 -0.01
CA SER A 37 3.63 9.66 -0.32
C SER A 37 4.13 9.74 -1.76
N LYS A 38 3.44 10.50 -2.60
CA LYS A 38 3.89 10.80 -3.97
C LYS A 38 5.01 11.84 -3.91
N GLY A 39 6.09 11.61 -4.65
CA GLY A 39 7.17 12.60 -4.75
C GLY A 39 8.16 12.33 -5.87
N MET A 40 9.16 13.20 -5.96
CA MET A 40 10.30 13.07 -6.88
C MET A 40 11.53 12.55 -6.17
N LYS A 41 12.27 11.67 -6.83
CA LYS A 41 13.62 11.28 -6.39
C LYS A 41 14.60 12.43 -6.60
N THR A 42 15.64 12.43 -5.79
CA THR A 42 16.78 13.32 -5.95
C THR A 42 17.65 12.90 -7.13
N GLU A 43 18.59 13.74 -7.54
CA GLU A 43 19.55 13.38 -8.59
C GLU A 43 20.36 12.12 -8.26
N MET A 44 20.66 11.85 -6.98
CA MET A 44 21.38 10.64 -6.57
C MET A 44 20.50 9.39 -6.53
N GLU A 45 19.22 9.51 -6.20
CA GLU A 45 18.29 8.37 -6.06
C GLU A 45 17.38 8.17 -7.28
N LYS A 46 17.44 9.03 -8.29
CA LYS A 46 16.71 8.84 -9.56
C LYS A 46 17.34 7.72 -10.38
N PHE A 47 16.58 7.24 -11.37
CA PHE A 47 17.14 6.35 -12.37
C PHE A 47 18.18 7.09 -13.22
N ALA A 48 19.43 6.64 -13.23
CA ALA A 48 20.55 7.31 -13.89
C ALA A 48 20.34 7.55 -15.40
N GLY A 49 19.58 6.69 -16.08
CA GLY A 49 19.23 6.87 -17.49
C GLY A 49 18.06 7.84 -17.73
N GLY A 50 17.37 8.27 -16.68
CA GLY A 50 16.18 9.12 -16.78
C GLY A 50 16.45 10.60 -16.57
N LEU A 51 15.62 11.44 -17.18
CA LEU A 51 15.61 12.88 -16.93
C LEU A 51 15.20 13.16 -15.49
N TYR A 52 14.06 12.61 -15.05
CA TYR A 52 13.62 12.65 -13.66
C TYR A 52 12.85 11.37 -13.29
N THR A 53 12.74 11.09 -12.00
CA THR A 53 12.02 9.93 -11.46
C THR A 53 11.02 10.37 -10.41
N THR A 54 9.80 9.85 -10.52
CA THR A 54 8.76 9.99 -9.51
C THR A 54 8.52 8.64 -8.84
N SER A 55 8.12 8.66 -7.57
CA SER A 55 7.85 7.44 -6.81
C SER A 55 6.70 7.62 -5.82
N VAL A 56 6.12 6.49 -5.44
CA VAL A 56 5.26 6.39 -4.26
C VAL A 56 6.06 5.72 -3.16
N GLU A 57 6.23 6.42 -2.04
CA GLU A 57 6.96 5.93 -0.88
C GLU A 57 5.97 5.50 0.21
N ALA A 58 6.09 4.25 0.67
CA ALA A 58 5.41 3.79 1.88
C ALA A 58 6.38 3.80 3.06
N PHE A 59 5.83 3.71 4.27
CA PHE A 59 6.62 3.69 5.50
C PHE A 59 6.13 2.59 6.42
N ILE A 60 7.06 1.85 7.03
CA ILE A 60 6.75 0.74 7.96
C ILE A 60 7.09 1.19 9.39
N PRO A 61 6.08 1.56 10.22
CA PRO A 61 6.31 2.08 11.56
C PRO A 61 7.11 1.14 12.47
N ASN A 62 6.83 -0.17 12.40
CA ASN A 62 7.47 -1.16 13.29
C ASN A 62 8.99 -1.23 13.10
N THR A 63 9.47 -1.00 11.88
CA THR A 63 10.90 -1.04 11.56
C THR A 63 11.54 0.34 11.40
N GLY A 64 10.72 1.39 11.25
CA GLY A 64 11.19 2.76 11.02
C GLY A 64 11.81 2.96 9.65
N ARG A 65 11.37 2.18 8.65
CA ARG A 65 11.98 2.18 7.32
C ARG A 65 10.98 2.61 6.26
N GLY A 66 11.43 3.53 5.40
CA GLY A 66 10.79 3.82 4.14
C GLY A 66 10.96 2.67 3.15
N ILE A 67 10.01 2.54 2.23
CA ILE A 67 10.07 1.56 1.16
C ILE A 67 9.45 2.16 -0.10
N GLN A 68 10.22 2.14 -1.18
CA GLN A 68 9.72 2.55 -2.48
C GLN A 68 8.71 1.52 -2.99
N GLY A 69 7.47 1.96 -3.14
CA GLY A 69 6.36 1.11 -3.53
C GLY A 69 6.22 0.92 -5.04
N ALA A 70 6.42 2.00 -5.81
CA ALA A 70 6.42 1.98 -7.27
C ALA A 70 7.21 3.18 -7.81
N THR A 71 7.53 3.15 -9.11
CA THR A 71 8.33 4.18 -9.76
C THR A 71 7.80 4.50 -11.14
N SER A 72 7.84 5.78 -11.51
CA SER A 72 7.46 6.28 -12.82
C SER A 72 8.49 7.31 -13.27
N HIS A 73 9.16 7.03 -14.38
CA HIS A 73 10.32 7.74 -14.89
C HIS A 73 9.97 8.50 -16.16
N CYS A 74 10.40 9.75 -16.25
CA CYS A 74 10.58 10.39 -17.53
C CYS A 74 12.00 10.13 -17.99
N LEU A 75 12.15 9.37 -19.07
CA LEU A 75 13.47 9.04 -19.62
C LEU A 75 14.05 10.17 -20.46
N GLY A 76 13.21 11.14 -20.82
CA GLY A 76 13.58 12.19 -21.77
C GLY A 76 13.94 11.57 -23.12
N GLN A 77 15.05 12.04 -23.68
CA GLN A 77 15.62 11.53 -24.93
C GLN A 77 16.92 10.74 -24.71
N ASN A 78 17.30 10.42 -23.46
CA ASN A 78 18.58 9.78 -23.16
C ASN A 78 18.71 8.41 -23.84
N PHE A 79 17.66 7.59 -23.73
CA PHE A 79 17.61 6.29 -24.39
C PHE A 79 17.40 6.38 -25.89
N ALA A 80 16.62 7.37 -26.37
CA ALA A 80 16.47 7.64 -27.79
C ALA A 80 17.81 7.96 -28.47
N LYS A 81 18.66 8.75 -27.80
CA LYS A 81 20.04 9.03 -28.24
C LYS A 81 20.91 7.78 -28.26
N MET A 82 20.81 6.95 -27.23
CA MET A 82 21.63 5.74 -27.08
C MET A 82 21.27 4.67 -28.12
N PHE A 83 20.00 4.55 -28.49
CA PHE A 83 19.49 3.52 -29.40
C PHE A 83 19.11 4.06 -30.79
N ASP A 84 19.44 5.31 -31.10
CA ASP A 84 19.12 6.01 -32.35
C ASP A 84 17.62 5.92 -32.75
N ILE A 85 16.73 6.13 -31.78
CA ILE A 85 15.29 6.05 -31.97
C ILE A 85 14.77 7.42 -32.41
N THR A 86 14.52 7.56 -33.70
CA THR A 86 14.04 8.80 -34.34
C THR A 86 12.69 8.60 -35.04
N TYR A 87 11.96 9.70 -35.20
CA TYR A 87 10.74 9.77 -36.01
C TYR A 87 10.79 11.01 -36.90
N GLU A 88 10.02 11.01 -37.99
CA GLU A 88 9.85 12.17 -38.85
C GLU A 88 8.60 12.94 -38.40
N ASN A 89 8.76 14.23 -38.10
CA ASN A 89 7.63 15.07 -37.68
C ASN A 89 6.80 15.54 -38.90
N GLU A 90 5.69 16.22 -38.66
CA GLU A 90 4.81 16.75 -39.73
C GLU A 90 5.51 17.73 -40.69
N LYS A 91 6.67 18.28 -40.28
CA LYS A 91 7.50 19.20 -41.09
C LYS A 91 8.61 18.48 -41.86
N GLY A 92 8.66 17.15 -41.82
CA GLY A 92 9.68 16.34 -42.48
C GLY A 92 11.06 16.35 -41.81
N SER A 93 11.19 16.91 -40.60
CA SER A 93 12.46 16.89 -39.86
C SER A 93 12.54 15.69 -38.92
N LYS A 94 13.70 15.03 -38.88
CA LYS A 94 13.98 13.95 -37.94
C LYS A 94 14.15 14.47 -36.53
N GLU A 95 13.34 13.96 -35.61
CA GLU A 95 13.41 14.25 -34.18
C GLU A 95 13.55 12.96 -33.36
N MET A 96 14.07 13.08 -32.14
CA MET A 96 14.21 11.96 -31.21
C MET A 96 12.96 11.81 -30.35
N VAL A 97 12.55 10.57 -30.13
CA VAL A 97 11.35 10.26 -29.34
C VAL A 97 11.55 10.61 -27.86
N TRP A 98 10.46 11.03 -27.21
CA TRP A 98 10.41 11.16 -25.76
C TRP A 98 9.88 9.88 -25.13
N GLN A 99 10.61 9.34 -24.16
CA GLN A 99 10.29 8.04 -23.57
C GLN A 99 9.96 8.17 -22.08
N ASN A 100 9.08 7.28 -21.62
CA ASN A 100 8.74 7.08 -20.23
C ASN A 100 8.87 5.59 -19.91
N SER A 101 9.20 5.26 -18.66
CA SER A 101 9.12 3.90 -18.16
C SER A 101 8.58 3.90 -16.75
N TRP A 102 7.95 2.81 -16.34
CA TRP A 102 7.32 2.70 -15.04
C TRP A 102 7.30 1.24 -14.61
N ALA A 103 7.42 1.01 -13.31
CA ALA A 103 7.54 -0.32 -12.76
C ALA A 103 6.77 -0.45 -11.44
N TYR A 104 6.11 -1.59 -11.33
CA TYR A 104 5.40 -2.06 -10.15
C TYR A 104 5.70 -3.55 -10.00
N THR A 105 5.92 -4.01 -8.78
CA THR A 105 6.36 -5.40 -8.51
C THR A 105 5.49 -6.05 -7.45
N THR A 106 5.70 -7.33 -7.21
CA THR A 106 5.05 -8.05 -6.11
C THR A 106 5.44 -7.53 -4.74
N ARG A 107 6.48 -6.70 -4.58
CA ARG A 107 6.86 -6.04 -3.31
C ARG A 107 5.68 -5.36 -2.61
N SER A 108 4.77 -4.79 -3.38
CA SER A 108 3.58 -4.09 -2.90
C SER A 108 2.60 -5.01 -2.17
N VAL A 109 2.45 -6.25 -2.65
CA VAL A 109 1.40 -7.20 -2.24
C VAL A 109 1.97 -8.40 -1.48
N SER A 110 3.24 -8.74 -1.70
CA SER A 110 3.80 -10.09 -1.63
C SER A 110 3.18 -11.00 -0.56
N LEU A 111 2.20 -11.79 -1.02
CA LEU A 111 1.62 -12.96 -0.39
C LEU A 111 2.25 -14.21 -1.05
N THR A 112 3.55 -14.43 -0.85
CA THR A 112 4.17 -15.66 -1.34
C THR A 112 3.87 -16.79 -0.36
N PHE A 113 2.71 -17.43 -0.52
CA PHE A 113 2.45 -18.75 0.03
C PHE A 113 3.23 -19.78 -0.78
N LEU A 114 4.54 -19.91 -0.55
CA LEU A 114 5.34 -21.03 -1.05
C LEU A 114 6.66 -21.14 -0.26
N TYR A 115 6.61 -21.99 0.76
CA TYR A 115 7.62 -22.93 1.30
C TYR A 115 9.14 -22.65 1.34
N TYR A 116 9.74 -21.66 0.66
CA TYR A 116 11.18 -21.41 0.76
C TYR A 116 11.52 -19.92 0.57
N LYS A 117 12.15 -19.34 1.61
CA LYS A 117 12.83 -18.02 1.64
C LYS A 117 11.94 -16.76 1.68
N TRP A 118 11.71 -16.29 2.91
CA TRP A 118 11.06 -15.04 3.29
C TRP A 118 11.89 -13.77 2.99
N ASN A 119 12.11 -13.42 1.71
CA ASN A 119 12.83 -12.18 1.36
C ASN A 119 11.99 -11.10 0.66
N HIS A 120 10.67 -11.30 0.52
CA HIS A 120 9.77 -10.27 -0.02
C HIS A 120 8.60 -10.05 0.93
N VAL A 121 8.78 -9.14 1.87
CA VAL A 121 7.72 -8.71 2.79
C VAL A 121 6.79 -7.77 2.04
N GLY A 122 5.54 -8.18 1.82
CA GLY A 122 4.52 -7.35 1.19
C GLY A 122 4.26 -6.11 2.04
N VAL A 123 4.31 -4.90 1.46
CA VAL A 123 4.01 -3.64 2.17
C VAL A 123 2.66 -3.72 2.88
N MET A 124 1.64 -4.25 2.20
CA MET A 124 0.32 -4.50 2.77
C MET A 124 0.36 -5.39 4.02
N VAL A 125 1.12 -6.49 3.98
CA VAL A 125 1.22 -7.44 5.10
C VAL A 125 1.86 -6.80 6.33
N MET A 126 2.93 -6.01 6.14
CA MET A 126 3.58 -5.28 7.24
C MET A 126 2.70 -4.17 7.81
N THR A 127 1.81 -3.60 6.98
CA THR A 127 0.96 -2.48 7.38
C THR A 127 -0.20 -2.95 8.24
N HIS A 128 -0.85 -4.04 7.84
CA HIS A 128 -2.11 -4.49 8.45
C HIS A 128 -2.00 -5.70 9.37
N GLY A 129 -0.95 -6.51 9.23
CA GLY A 129 -0.77 -7.72 10.03
C GLY A 129 -0.71 -7.45 11.54
N ASP A 130 -1.20 -8.41 12.31
CA ASP A 130 -1.21 -8.38 13.77
C ASP A 130 -0.70 -9.71 14.36
N ASP A 131 -0.74 -9.83 15.69
CA ASP A 131 -0.27 -11.03 16.40
C ASP A 131 -1.08 -12.30 16.08
N LYS A 132 -2.29 -12.18 15.53
CA LYS A 132 -3.14 -13.31 15.12
C LYS A 132 -2.84 -13.74 13.68
N GLY A 133 -2.12 -12.94 12.91
CA GLY A 133 -1.68 -13.24 11.55
C GLY A 133 -2.03 -12.16 10.54
N LEU A 134 -2.43 -12.57 9.35
CA LEU A 134 -2.76 -11.64 8.26
C LEU A 134 -4.04 -10.87 8.57
N VAL A 135 -4.12 -9.65 8.06
CA VAL A 135 -5.35 -8.85 7.95
C VAL A 135 -5.38 -8.33 6.52
N LEU A 136 -6.31 -8.85 5.70
CA LEU A 136 -6.36 -8.52 4.28
C LEU A 136 -7.42 -7.46 4.02
N PRO A 137 -7.13 -6.43 3.20
CA PRO A 137 -8.15 -5.52 2.71
C PRO A 137 -9.19 -6.28 1.86
N PRO A 138 -10.50 -6.04 2.06
CA PRO A 138 -11.56 -6.73 1.33
C PRO A 138 -11.46 -6.70 -0.18
N ARG A 139 -10.89 -5.64 -0.78
CA ARG A 139 -10.76 -5.52 -2.23
C ARG A 139 -9.76 -6.51 -2.84
N VAL A 140 -8.79 -7.00 -2.05
CA VAL A 140 -7.74 -7.93 -2.51
C VAL A 140 -7.77 -9.29 -1.82
N ALA A 141 -8.59 -9.46 -0.77
CA ALA A 141 -8.74 -10.73 -0.08
C ALA A 141 -9.27 -11.83 -1.01
N PRO A 142 -8.60 -12.99 -1.15
CA PRO A 142 -9.10 -14.09 -2.00
C PRO A 142 -10.49 -14.58 -1.57
N VAL A 143 -10.69 -14.72 -0.27
CA VAL A 143 -11.97 -14.97 0.38
C VAL A 143 -12.29 -13.73 1.22
N GLN A 144 -13.41 -13.08 0.93
CA GLN A 144 -13.88 -11.91 1.68
C GLN A 144 -14.70 -12.33 2.90
N VAL A 145 -15.51 -13.38 2.72
CA VAL A 145 -16.43 -13.87 3.74
C VAL A 145 -16.27 -15.38 3.89
N ILE A 146 -16.04 -15.84 5.12
CA ILE A 146 -16.05 -17.27 5.43
C ILE A 146 -17.26 -17.62 6.29
N VAL A 147 -18.09 -18.55 5.82
CA VAL A 147 -19.25 -19.03 6.57
C VAL A 147 -18.87 -20.30 7.31
N ILE A 148 -19.16 -20.34 8.61
CA ILE A 148 -18.79 -21.44 9.50
C ILE A 148 -20.03 -21.91 10.27
N PRO A 149 -20.46 -23.17 10.06
CA PRO A 149 -21.54 -23.74 10.85
C PRO A 149 -21.07 -23.97 12.28
N VAL A 150 -21.92 -23.61 13.24
CA VAL A 150 -21.68 -23.81 14.68
C VAL A 150 -22.63 -24.90 15.19
N PRO A 151 -22.25 -26.19 15.07
CA PRO A 151 -23.09 -27.28 15.55
C PRO A 151 -23.18 -27.23 17.08
N TYR A 152 -24.36 -27.51 17.61
CA TYR A 152 -24.63 -27.69 19.04
C TYR A 152 -25.22 -29.08 19.26
N LYS A 153 -25.08 -29.64 20.46
CA LYS A 153 -25.69 -30.94 20.81
C LYS A 153 -27.21 -30.85 20.59
N ASP A 154 -27.77 -31.86 19.93
CA ASP A 154 -29.20 -32.00 19.59
C ASP A 154 -29.76 -31.03 18.53
N ALA A 155 -28.90 -30.32 17.78
CA ALA A 155 -29.33 -29.44 16.70
C ALA A 155 -29.48 -30.15 15.35
N ASP A 156 -30.44 -29.70 14.52
CA ASP A 156 -30.57 -30.12 13.13
C ASP A 156 -29.37 -29.61 12.30
N THR A 157 -28.36 -30.47 12.20
CA THR A 157 -27.14 -30.19 11.44
C THR A 157 -27.39 -30.03 9.95
N THR A 158 -28.47 -30.61 9.41
CA THR A 158 -28.86 -30.49 8.01
C THR A 158 -29.42 -29.10 7.73
N ALA A 159 -30.30 -28.60 8.61
CA ALA A 159 -30.84 -27.25 8.49
C ALA A 159 -29.74 -26.17 8.59
N ILE A 160 -28.77 -26.33 9.50
CA ILE A 160 -27.63 -25.41 9.63
C ILE A 160 -26.78 -25.40 8.37
N LYS A 161 -26.45 -26.59 7.83
CA LYS A 161 -25.67 -26.71 6.59
C LYS A 161 -26.41 -26.06 5.41
N GLY A 162 -27.70 -26.33 5.25
CA GLY A 162 -28.51 -25.73 4.19
C GLY A 162 -28.57 -24.20 4.28
N ALA A 163 -28.69 -23.65 5.48
CA ALA A 163 -28.65 -22.19 5.68
C ALA A 163 -27.27 -21.59 5.36
N CYS A 164 -26.19 -22.29 5.71
CA CYS A 164 -24.83 -21.86 5.35
C CYS A 164 -24.62 -21.85 3.83
N GLU A 165 -25.02 -22.92 3.15
CA GLU A 165 -24.94 -23.03 1.69
C GLU A 165 -25.77 -21.95 1.00
N SER A 166 -27.00 -21.71 1.48
CA SER A 166 -27.85 -20.64 0.97
C SER A 166 -27.24 -19.25 1.16
N THR A 167 -26.63 -19.00 2.33
CA THR A 167 -25.93 -17.74 2.64
C THR A 167 -24.78 -17.51 1.66
N VAL A 168 -23.94 -18.52 1.45
CA VAL A 168 -22.79 -18.45 0.52
C VAL A 168 -23.25 -18.24 -0.91
N TYR A 169 -24.30 -18.96 -1.33
CA TYR A 169 -24.89 -18.80 -2.65
C TYR A 169 -25.37 -17.36 -2.88
N THR A 170 -26.16 -16.80 -1.96
CA THR A 170 -26.67 -15.42 -2.06
C THR A 170 -25.55 -14.38 -2.11
N LEU A 171 -24.50 -14.54 -1.31
CA LEU A 171 -23.33 -13.65 -1.33
C LEU A 171 -22.56 -13.73 -2.65
N ASN A 172 -22.30 -14.95 -3.15
CA ASN A 172 -21.59 -15.16 -4.40
C ASN A 172 -22.37 -14.63 -5.62
N GLN A 173 -23.70 -14.80 -5.65
CA GLN A 173 -24.56 -14.20 -6.68
C GLN A 173 -24.50 -12.66 -6.68
N SER A 174 -24.16 -12.06 -5.53
CA SER A 174 -24.03 -10.62 -5.36
C SER A 174 -22.61 -10.10 -5.64
N GLY A 175 -21.69 -10.95 -6.12
CA GLY A 175 -20.30 -10.62 -6.43
C GLY A 175 -19.35 -10.60 -5.22
N ILE A 176 -19.80 -11.04 -4.04
CA ILE A 176 -18.97 -11.13 -2.83
C ILE A 176 -18.30 -12.50 -2.83
N ARG A 177 -16.98 -12.54 -2.63
CA ARG A 177 -16.20 -13.79 -2.60
C ARG A 177 -16.41 -14.51 -1.27
N ALA A 178 -17.44 -15.34 -1.19
CA ALA A 178 -17.80 -16.10 0.00
C ALA A 178 -17.46 -17.60 -0.15
N ASP A 179 -16.97 -18.20 0.92
CA ASP A 179 -16.65 -19.63 0.99
C ASP A 179 -17.25 -20.28 2.26
N LEU A 180 -17.31 -21.60 2.30
CA LEU A 180 -17.92 -22.41 3.36
C LEU A 180 -16.94 -23.40 3.97
N ASP A 181 -16.75 -23.36 5.29
CA ASP A 181 -15.91 -24.35 6.01
C ASP A 181 -16.75 -25.44 6.70
N ILE A 182 -17.07 -26.49 5.95
CA ILE A 182 -17.82 -27.67 6.44
C ILE A 182 -16.94 -28.80 7.00
N ARG A 183 -15.63 -28.60 7.20
CA ARG A 183 -14.75 -29.67 7.69
C ARG A 183 -15.20 -30.15 9.08
N GLU A 184 -15.67 -31.40 9.20
CA GLU A 184 -16.23 -31.92 10.46
C GLU A 184 -15.14 -32.31 11.47
N ASN A 185 -13.93 -32.58 11.01
CA ASN A 185 -12.79 -33.01 11.83
C ASN A 185 -12.22 -31.89 12.72
N TYR A 186 -12.71 -30.65 12.59
CA TYR A 186 -12.21 -29.48 13.30
C TYR A 186 -13.30 -28.79 14.08
N SER A 187 -12.99 -28.38 15.32
CA SER A 187 -13.89 -27.58 16.13
C SER A 187 -14.11 -26.18 15.52
N PRO A 188 -15.26 -25.53 15.76
CA PRO A 188 -15.49 -24.16 15.29
C PRO A 188 -14.37 -23.19 15.71
N GLY A 189 -13.88 -23.30 16.95
CA GLY A 189 -12.77 -22.48 17.44
C GLY A 189 -11.46 -22.68 16.67
N TRP A 190 -11.15 -23.90 16.24
CA TRP A 190 -9.99 -24.15 15.38
C TRP A 190 -10.17 -23.48 14.01
N LYS A 191 -11.36 -23.57 13.42
CA LYS A 191 -11.67 -22.91 12.14
C LYS A 191 -11.57 -21.39 12.25
N TYR A 192 -12.03 -20.81 13.36
CA TYR A 192 -11.91 -19.38 13.62
C TYR A 192 -10.45 -18.93 13.54
N SER A 193 -9.57 -19.60 14.28
CA SER A 193 -8.13 -19.29 14.26
C SER A 193 -7.50 -19.53 12.88
N HIS A 194 -7.88 -20.60 12.17
CA HIS A 194 -7.37 -20.89 10.83
C HIS A 194 -7.65 -19.75 9.83
N TRP A 195 -8.86 -19.22 9.84
CA TRP A 195 -9.27 -18.15 8.92
C TRP A 195 -8.85 -16.76 9.39
N GLU A 196 -8.74 -16.55 10.71
CA GLU A 196 -8.13 -15.34 11.27
C GLU A 196 -6.65 -15.23 10.88
N MET A 197 -5.89 -16.32 10.97
CA MET A 197 -4.48 -16.37 10.55
C MET A 197 -4.31 -16.06 9.06
N LYS A 198 -5.24 -16.54 8.22
CA LYS A 198 -5.28 -16.23 6.78
C LYS A 198 -5.78 -14.82 6.45
N GLY A 199 -6.32 -14.10 7.42
CA GLY A 199 -6.77 -12.72 7.27
C GLY A 199 -8.06 -12.55 6.47
N VAL A 200 -8.97 -13.52 6.51
CA VAL A 200 -10.30 -13.36 5.91
C VAL A 200 -11.01 -12.19 6.61
N PRO A 201 -11.44 -11.14 5.89
CA PRO A 201 -11.96 -9.91 6.50
C PRO A 201 -13.20 -10.11 7.38
N LEU A 202 -14.11 -10.98 6.96
CA LEU A 202 -15.38 -11.19 7.62
C LEU A 202 -15.64 -12.69 7.81
N ARG A 203 -16.00 -13.08 9.04
CA ARG A 203 -16.51 -14.41 9.35
C ARG A 203 -18.00 -14.33 9.63
N ILE A 204 -18.77 -15.27 9.10
CA ILE A 204 -20.18 -15.48 9.43
C ILE A 204 -20.32 -16.79 10.19
N GLU A 205 -20.97 -16.74 11.33
CA GLU A 205 -21.28 -17.86 12.21
C GLU A 205 -22.79 -18.12 12.14
N ILE A 206 -23.18 -19.38 11.89
CA ILE A 206 -24.59 -19.79 11.85
C ILE A 206 -24.76 -20.98 12.79
N GLY A 207 -25.47 -20.76 13.90
CA GLY A 207 -25.88 -21.80 14.83
C GLY A 207 -27.40 -21.94 14.95
N PRO A 208 -27.87 -22.80 15.88
CA PRO A 208 -29.31 -23.05 16.08
C PRO A 208 -30.08 -21.80 16.51
N LYS A 209 -29.45 -20.93 17.32
CA LYS A 209 -30.04 -19.67 17.78
C LYS A 209 -30.24 -18.69 16.62
N ASP A 210 -29.27 -18.64 15.71
CA ASP A 210 -29.29 -17.75 14.56
C ASP A 210 -30.37 -18.17 13.57
N LEU A 211 -30.53 -19.48 13.36
CA LEU A 211 -31.65 -20.06 12.60
C LEU A 211 -33.02 -19.71 13.19
N ALA A 212 -33.20 -19.89 14.51
CA ALA A 212 -34.46 -19.61 15.18
C ALA A 212 -34.85 -18.12 15.06
N ASN A 213 -33.87 -17.23 15.12
CA ASN A 213 -34.04 -15.78 15.03
C ASN A 213 -33.99 -15.24 13.60
N LYS A 214 -33.77 -16.08 12.58
CA LYS A 214 -33.58 -15.69 11.16
C LYS A 214 -32.51 -14.61 10.98
N GLN A 215 -31.39 -14.76 11.69
CA GLN A 215 -30.25 -13.85 11.65
C GLN A 215 -28.95 -14.63 11.41
N VAL A 216 -27.85 -13.92 11.17
CA VAL A 216 -26.49 -14.47 11.15
C VAL A 216 -25.59 -13.63 12.04
N ARG A 217 -24.59 -14.26 12.66
CA ARG A 217 -23.58 -13.55 13.43
C ARG A 217 -22.38 -13.27 12.56
N MET A 218 -22.02 -12.00 12.43
CA MET A 218 -20.85 -11.54 11.69
C MET A 218 -19.75 -11.11 12.64
N VAL A 219 -18.50 -11.49 12.35
CA VAL A 219 -17.32 -11.14 13.13
C VAL A 219 -16.26 -10.54 12.20
N ARG A 220 -15.87 -9.30 12.49
CA ARG A 220 -14.83 -8.58 11.75
C ARG A 220 -13.43 -9.02 12.16
N ARG A 221 -12.52 -9.18 11.19
CA ARG A 221 -11.13 -9.58 11.45
C ARG A 221 -10.25 -8.46 11.97
N ASP A 222 -10.47 -7.22 11.54
CA ASP A 222 -9.61 -6.07 11.85
C ASP A 222 -9.73 -5.63 13.32
N ASN A 223 -10.91 -5.69 13.90
CA ASN A 223 -11.16 -5.24 15.28
C ASN A 223 -11.88 -6.26 16.17
N GLY A 224 -12.34 -7.40 15.64
CA GLY A 224 -13.07 -8.42 16.40
C GLY A 224 -14.52 -8.06 16.75
N ALA A 225 -15.07 -6.96 16.21
CA ALA A 225 -16.44 -6.55 16.46
C ALA A 225 -17.44 -7.61 15.96
N LYS A 226 -18.49 -7.82 16.74
CA LYS A 226 -19.54 -8.82 16.47
C LYS A 226 -20.87 -8.12 16.23
N ILE A 227 -21.57 -8.51 15.18
CA ILE A 227 -22.84 -7.91 14.79
C ILE A 227 -23.79 -9.04 14.39
N ASP A 228 -25.01 -9.04 14.94
CA ASP A 228 -26.06 -9.97 14.54
C ASP A 228 -26.95 -9.27 13.51
N VAL A 229 -27.09 -9.87 12.33
CA VAL A 229 -27.74 -9.25 11.16
C VAL A 229 -28.89 -10.13 10.65
N PRO A 230 -30.10 -9.59 10.44
CA PRO A 230 -31.20 -10.32 9.82
C PRO A 230 -30.84 -10.82 8.41
N VAL A 231 -31.23 -12.05 8.07
CA VAL A 231 -30.91 -12.66 6.76
C VAL A 231 -31.46 -11.84 5.58
N ILE A 232 -32.56 -11.10 5.78
CA ILE A 232 -33.18 -10.27 4.74
C ILE A 232 -32.26 -9.15 4.24
N ASN A 233 -31.37 -8.62 5.08
CA ASN A 233 -30.45 -7.52 4.74
C ASN A 233 -29.01 -8.01 4.52
N LEU A 234 -28.80 -9.33 4.41
CA LEU A 234 -27.48 -9.97 4.41
C LEU A 234 -26.50 -9.34 3.42
N VAL A 235 -26.90 -9.13 2.17
CA VAL A 235 -26.01 -8.66 1.11
C VAL A 235 -25.59 -7.20 1.32
N GLU A 236 -26.55 -6.34 1.68
CA GLU A 236 -26.31 -4.91 1.88
C GLU A 236 -25.41 -4.67 3.09
N GLU A 237 -25.69 -5.37 4.19
CA GLU A 237 -24.89 -5.30 5.42
C GLU A 237 -23.48 -5.84 5.23
N VAL A 238 -23.31 -6.97 4.52
CA VAL A 238 -21.97 -7.49 4.22
C VAL A 238 -21.17 -6.49 3.36
N ARG A 239 -21.78 -5.87 2.35
CA ARG A 239 -21.08 -4.84 1.54
C ARG A 239 -20.67 -3.65 2.40
N SER A 240 -21.59 -3.12 3.21
CA SER A 240 -21.32 -2.00 4.12
C SER A 240 -20.18 -2.33 5.09
N ILE A 241 -20.18 -3.53 5.68
CA ILE A 241 -19.13 -3.98 6.58
C ILE A 241 -17.78 -4.11 5.86
N LEU A 242 -17.74 -4.68 4.66
CA LEU A 242 -16.50 -4.82 3.89
C LEU A 242 -15.94 -3.44 3.49
N ASP A 243 -16.78 -2.49 3.08
CA ASP A 243 -16.35 -1.12 2.79
C ASP A 243 -15.82 -0.42 4.06
N GLY A 244 -16.53 -0.59 5.19
CA GLY A 244 -16.09 -0.06 6.48
C GLY A 244 -14.80 -0.69 7.01
N ILE A 245 -14.51 -1.97 6.70
CA ILE A 245 -13.20 -2.59 6.99
C ILE A 245 -12.12 -1.94 6.12
N GLN A 246 -12.35 -1.77 4.81
CA GLN A 246 -11.37 -1.16 3.91
C GLN A 246 -10.99 0.25 4.36
N GLU A 247 -11.99 1.08 4.70
CA GLU A 247 -11.79 2.43 5.19
C GLU A 247 -11.05 2.44 6.55
N ASN A 248 -11.46 1.59 7.49
CA ASN A 248 -10.82 1.51 8.81
C ASN A 248 -9.34 1.12 8.71
N LEU A 249 -9.01 0.14 7.85
CA LEU A 249 -7.63 -0.27 7.60
C LEU A 249 -6.79 0.89 7.06
N PHE A 250 -7.32 1.63 6.08
CA PHE A 250 -6.61 2.78 5.51
C PHE A 250 -6.41 3.89 6.53
N ASN A 251 -7.47 4.28 7.26
CA ASN A 251 -7.40 5.34 8.26
C ASN A 251 -6.44 5.00 9.39
N THR A 252 -6.50 3.77 9.92
CA THR A 252 -5.58 3.31 10.96
C THR A 252 -4.13 3.30 10.47
N ALA A 253 -3.88 2.81 9.25
CA ALA A 253 -2.53 2.81 8.67
C ALA A 253 -2.01 4.23 8.43
N ARG A 254 -2.88 5.13 7.96
CA ARG A 254 -2.60 6.55 7.76
C ARG A 254 -2.20 7.24 9.05
N GLU A 255 -3.00 7.08 10.11
CA GLU A 255 -2.72 7.66 11.43
C GLU A 255 -1.40 7.17 12.01
N LYS A 256 -1.11 5.86 11.91
CA LYS A 256 0.17 5.29 12.32
C LYS A 256 1.35 5.90 11.56
N ARG A 257 1.20 6.07 10.24
CA ARG A 257 2.21 6.67 9.36
C ARG A 257 2.41 8.15 9.69
N ASP A 258 1.34 8.91 9.89
CA ASP A 258 1.38 10.34 10.22
C ASP A 258 1.99 10.60 11.61
N ALA A 259 1.69 9.77 12.60
CA ALA A 259 2.32 9.83 13.93
C ALA A 259 3.83 9.52 13.90
N CYS A 260 4.32 8.94 12.82
CA CYS A 260 5.73 8.68 12.58
C CYS A 260 6.42 9.80 11.78
N ILE A 261 5.69 10.77 11.22
CA ILE A 261 6.28 11.91 10.53
C ILE A 261 6.78 12.92 11.55
N GLU A 262 8.06 13.29 11.44
CA GLU A 262 8.67 14.33 12.26
C GLU A 262 9.27 15.40 11.35
N VAL A 263 8.79 16.64 11.51
CA VAL A 263 9.28 17.80 10.76
C VAL A 263 10.43 18.41 11.54
N ILE A 264 11.63 18.39 10.95
CA ILE A 264 12.85 18.87 11.59
C ILE A 264 13.47 20.03 10.81
N LYS A 265 14.34 20.80 11.46
CA LYS A 265 15.08 21.90 10.83
C LYS A 265 16.59 21.82 11.09
N THR A 266 17.02 21.03 12.07
CA THR A 266 18.44 20.95 12.46
C THR A 266 19.00 19.54 12.36
N TRP A 267 20.33 19.44 12.31
CA TRP A 267 21.03 18.15 12.27
C TRP A 267 20.81 17.30 13.53
N ASP A 268 20.76 17.93 14.71
CA ASP A 268 20.59 17.21 15.98
C ASP A 268 19.19 16.60 16.09
N GLU A 269 18.15 17.36 15.69
CA GLU A 269 16.77 16.84 15.56
C GLU A 269 16.70 15.68 14.56
N PHE A 270 17.40 15.79 13.43
CA PHE A 270 17.46 14.74 12.43
C PHE A 270 18.03 13.43 13.01
N LEU A 271 19.12 13.48 13.77
CA LEU A 271 19.70 12.30 14.40
C LEU A 271 18.77 11.71 15.46
N ALA A 272 18.11 12.54 16.27
CA ALA A 272 17.13 12.09 17.26
C ALA A 272 15.96 11.36 16.59
N ALA A 273 15.36 11.95 15.56
CA ALA A 273 14.24 11.38 14.81
C ALA A 273 14.63 10.06 14.11
N LEU A 274 15.84 9.99 13.54
CA LEU A 274 16.35 8.78 12.88
C LEU A 274 16.54 7.62 13.87
N ASN A 275 17.02 7.92 15.08
CA ASN A 275 17.18 6.94 16.15
C ASN A 275 15.82 6.48 16.72
N ASN A 276 14.84 7.39 16.75
CA ASN A 276 13.46 7.10 17.12
C ASN A 276 12.64 6.42 16.01
N LYS A 277 13.29 5.96 14.93
CA LYS A 277 12.65 5.21 13.84
C LYS A 277 11.51 6.01 13.17
N LYS A 278 11.69 7.33 13.02
CA LYS A 278 10.70 8.23 12.41
C LYS A 278 10.94 8.42 10.92
N LEU A 279 9.88 8.83 10.22
CA LEU A 279 9.93 9.35 8.86
C LEU A 279 10.18 10.85 8.96
N ILE A 280 11.29 11.34 8.40
CA ILE A 280 11.78 12.69 8.68
C ILE A 280 11.47 13.60 7.51
N LEU A 281 10.75 14.69 7.72
CA LEU A 281 10.56 15.75 6.73
C LEU A 281 11.49 16.92 7.05
N ALA A 282 12.45 17.19 6.18
CA ALA A 282 13.50 18.18 6.44
C ALA A 282 13.69 19.18 5.28
N PRO A 283 14.01 20.45 5.56
CA PRO A 283 14.32 21.44 4.54
C PRO A 283 15.71 21.15 3.98
N TRP A 284 15.84 21.03 2.66
CA TRP A 284 17.05 20.54 2.00
C TRP A 284 17.44 21.41 0.80
N CYS A 285 18.75 21.53 0.54
CA CYS A 285 19.33 22.38 -0.50
C CYS A 285 19.39 21.73 -1.90
N ASP A 286 19.00 20.45 -2.03
CA ASP A 286 19.00 19.69 -3.28
C ASP A 286 20.39 19.58 -3.94
N GLU A 287 21.40 19.23 -3.14
CA GLU A 287 22.77 19.04 -3.61
C GLU A 287 23.25 17.61 -3.33
N GLU A 288 23.80 16.93 -4.34
CA GLU A 288 24.26 15.54 -4.25
C GLU A 288 25.33 15.34 -3.17
N GLU A 289 26.28 16.27 -3.05
CA GLU A 289 27.37 16.17 -2.06
C GLU A 289 26.83 16.20 -0.63
N VAL A 290 25.76 16.97 -0.39
CA VAL A 290 25.09 16.99 0.92
C VAL A 290 24.39 15.67 1.17
N GLU A 291 23.73 15.07 0.19
CA GLU A 291 23.10 13.76 0.36
C GLU A 291 24.13 12.65 0.61
N LYS A 292 25.29 12.68 -0.08
CA LYS A 292 26.41 11.75 0.16
C LYS A 292 26.96 11.90 1.58
N ASP A 293 27.13 13.13 2.04
CA ASP A 293 27.61 13.43 3.38
C ASP A 293 26.62 12.98 4.47
N VAL A 294 25.31 13.23 4.31
CA VAL A 294 24.28 12.72 5.24
C VAL A 294 24.33 11.19 5.31
N LYS A 295 24.44 10.51 4.16
CA LYS A 295 24.55 9.05 4.09
C LYS A 295 25.82 8.52 4.76
N ALA A 296 26.94 9.23 4.63
CA ALA A 296 28.20 8.88 5.28
C ALA A 296 28.13 9.07 6.80
N ARG A 297 27.64 10.24 7.26
CA ARG A 297 27.51 10.59 8.70
C ARG A 297 26.53 9.70 9.46
N THR A 298 25.53 9.15 8.77
CA THR A 298 24.48 8.31 9.38
C THR A 298 24.73 6.81 9.20
N LYS A 299 25.87 6.43 8.60
CA LYS A 299 26.22 5.03 8.37
C LYS A 299 26.48 4.33 9.71
N GLY A 300 25.70 3.29 9.98
CA GLY A 300 25.83 2.45 11.17
C GLY A 300 25.19 1.08 10.97
N GLU A 301 25.10 0.29 12.05
CA GLU A 301 24.61 -1.09 12.02
C GLU A 301 23.17 -1.22 11.48
N LEU A 302 22.33 -0.21 11.73
CA LEU A 302 20.94 -0.17 11.27
C LEU A 302 20.80 0.37 9.82
N GLY A 303 21.91 0.69 9.16
CA GLY A 303 21.95 1.30 7.83
C GLY A 303 21.94 2.82 7.86
N ALA A 304 22.31 3.41 6.72
CA ALA A 304 22.39 4.86 6.53
C ALA A 304 21.02 5.47 6.20
N ALA A 305 20.85 6.74 6.57
CA ALA A 305 19.74 7.54 6.08
C ALA A 305 19.99 7.93 4.61
N LYS A 306 18.90 8.03 3.86
CA LYS A 306 18.90 8.56 2.49
C LYS A 306 17.60 9.31 2.22
N THR A 307 17.54 10.02 1.10
CA THR A 307 16.29 10.60 0.65
C THR A 307 15.34 9.49 0.19
N LEU A 308 14.07 9.61 0.60
CA LEU A 308 13.01 8.74 0.14
C LEU A 308 12.36 9.39 -1.09
N CYS A 309 11.81 10.58 -0.92
CA CYS A 309 11.36 11.42 -2.03
C CYS A 309 11.23 12.87 -1.56
N THR A 310 11.22 13.79 -2.51
CA THR A 310 10.70 15.14 -2.31
C THR A 310 9.19 15.07 -2.55
N PRO A 311 8.33 15.15 -1.51
CA PRO A 311 6.90 15.01 -1.71
C PRO A 311 6.34 16.12 -2.60
N PHE A 312 5.26 15.84 -3.33
CA PHE A 312 4.59 16.88 -4.13
C PHE A 312 3.79 17.86 -3.29
N ASP A 313 3.18 17.36 -2.22
CA ASP A 313 2.53 18.19 -1.21
C ASP A 313 3.57 18.55 -0.15
N GLN A 314 3.96 19.82 -0.11
CA GLN A 314 5.00 20.33 0.78
C GLN A 314 4.46 21.47 1.62
N PRO A 315 4.88 21.56 2.90
CA PRO A 315 4.64 22.77 3.67
C PRO A 315 5.36 23.96 3.04
N GLU A 316 4.83 25.16 3.27
CA GLU A 316 5.42 26.39 2.75
C GLU A 316 6.87 26.53 3.24
N LEU A 317 7.80 26.76 2.31
CA LEU A 317 9.20 26.99 2.64
C LEU A 317 9.41 28.48 2.88
N THR A 318 9.47 28.88 4.15
CA THR A 318 9.70 30.27 4.53
C THR A 318 11.04 30.78 4.00
N GLU A 319 11.07 32.04 3.59
CA GLU A 319 12.31 32.68 3.12
C GLU A 319 13.37 32.68 4.24
N GLY A 320 14.62 32.38 3.87
CA GLY A 320 15.71 32.23 4.84
C GLY A 320 15.79 30.86 5.55
N THR A 321 14.91 29.90 5.21
CA THR A 321 15.03 28.53 5.74
C THR A 321 16.34 27.90 5.27
N LEU A 322 17.10 27.35 6.22
CA LEU A 322 18.38 26.70 5.95
C LEU A 322 18.21 25.19 5.82
N CYS A 323 19.10 24.59 5.04
CA CYS A 323 19.24 23.16 4.89
C CYS A 323 19.66 22.54 6.22
N PHE A 324 18.91 21.54 6.68
CA PHE A 324 19.14 20.88 7.98
C PHE A 324 20.57 20.31 8.13
N ALA A 325 21.21 19.95 7.01
CA ALA A 325 22.48 19.23 6.98
C ALA A 325 23.69 20.12 6.66
N SER A 326 23.52 21.16 5.82
CA SER A 326 24.63 21.97 5.28
C SER A 326 24.59 23.44 5.67
N GLY A 327 23.49 23.93 6.24
CA GLY A 327 23.32 25.36 6.57
C GLY A 327 23.16 26.29 5.36
N LYS A 328 23.20 25.77 4.13
CA LYS A 328 22.90 26.53 2.90
C LYS A 328 21.41 26.86 2.80
N PRO A 329 20.98 27.82 1.97
CA PRO A 329 19.55 28.04 1.71
C PRO A 329 18.85 26.76 1.23
N ALA A 330 17.75 26.40 1.89
CA ALA A 330 16.93 25.27 1.48
C ALA A 330 16.15 25.62 0.19
N LYS A 331 15.93 24.62 -0.66
CA LYS A 331 15.14 24.75 -1.89
C LYS A 331 13.78 24.06 -1.81
N LYS A 332 13.70 22.99 -1.02
CA LYS A 332 12.51 22.13 -0.93
C LYS A 332 12.50 21.33 0.37
N TRP A 333 11.35 20.80 0.71
CA TRP A 333 11.22 19.78 1.75
C TRP A 333 11.42 18.39 1.15
N SER A 334 12.14 17.53 1.84
CA SER A 334 12.34 16.15 1.42
C SER A 334 12.13 15.18 2.57
N PHE A 335 11.55 14.03 2.26
CA PHE A 335 11.48 12.91 3.19
C PHE A 335 12.82 12.19 3.23
N TRP A 336 13.27 11.91 4.45
CA TRP A 336 14.47 11.17 4.77
C TRP A 336 14.14 10.03 5.73
N GLY A 337 14.94 8.99 5.68
CA GLY A 337 14.87 7.90 6.63
C GLY A 337 15.81 6.77 6.26
N ARG A 338 15.78 5.71 7.06
CA ARG A 338 16.35 4.42 6.65
C ARG A 338 15.40 3.79 5.64
N SER A 339 15.96 3.07 4.68
CA SER A 339 15.17 2.34 3.67
C SER A 339 15.34 0.84 3.85
N TYR A 340 14.38 0.08 3.32
CA TYR A 340 14.58 -1.32 2.93
C TYR A 340 15.49 -1.45 1.72
#